data_AF-A0A432ZAC8-F1
#
_entry.id   AF-A0A432ZAC8-F1
#
_cell.length_a   1.000
_cell.length_b   1.000
_cell.length_c   1.000
_cell.angle_alpha   90.00
_cell.angle_beta   90.00
_cell.angle_gamma   90.00
#
_symmetry.space_group_name_H-M   'P 1'
#
loop_
_entity.id
_entity.type
_entity.pdbx_description
1 polymer ?
#
loop_
_entity_poly.entity_id
_entity_poly.type
_entity_poly.pdbx_seq_one_letter_code
_entity_poly.pdbx_strand_id
1 'polypeptide(L)'
;MRNDFFLKAGQIVGLLFVLAVVVVFIQFISAAFTADDEVIGYGMLLPIFMVKLTPLLVGFGITASLTTLVIFFQRRKKQPTFVSEGPWYMIYVMNAIITFVIVGYVGLLLLLALSTFIF
;
A
#
# COMPACT_ATOMS: atom_id res chain seq x y z
N MET A 1 21.94 -13.02 -9.46
CA MET A 1 20.77 -13.85 -9.83
C MET A 1 19.73 -13.97 -8.72
N ARG A 2 20.04 -14.34 -7.46
CA ARG A 2 19.00 -14.50 -6.41
C ARG A 2 18.27 -13.21 -5.98
N ASN A 3 18.94 -12.06 -6.05
CA ASN A 3 18.37 -10.77 -5.62
C ASN A 3 17.36 -10.19 -6.62
N ASP A 4 17.48 -10.52 -7.90
CA ASP A 4 16.58 -10.00 -8.95
C ASP A 4 15.21 -10.70 -8.91
N PHE A 5 15.17 -11.93 -8.39
CA PHE A 5 13.92 -12.65 -8.16
C PHE A 5 13.04 -11.94 -7.13
N PHE A 6 13.60 -11.50 -6.00
CA PHE A 6 12.84 -10.78 -4.96
C PHE A 6 12.29 -9.44 -5.46
N LEU A 7 13.01 -8.76 -6.35
CA LEU A 7 12.59 -7.50 -6.94
C LEU A 7 11.43 -7.70 -7.93
N LYS A 8 11.54 -8.71 -8.81
CA LYS A 8 10.45 -9.07 -9.73
C LYS A 8 9.21 -9.56 -8.97
N ALA A 9 9.40 -10.40 -7.96
CA ALA A 9 8.31 -10.85 -7.10
C ALA A 9 7.66 -9.67 -6.35
N GLY A 10 8.46 -8.76 -5.78
CA GLY A 10 7.97 -7.56 -5.11
C GLY A 10 7.15 -6.65 -6.04
N GLN A 11 7.58 -6.49 -7.30
CA GLN A 11 6.82 -5.73 -8.30
C GLN A 11 5.49 -6.39 -8.67
N ILE A 12 5.47 -7.70 -8.91
CA ILE A 12 4.26 -8.45 -9.25
C ILE A 12 3.28 -8.42 -8.06
N VAL A 13 3.76 -8.76 -6.87
CA VAL A 13 2.94 -8.77 -5.65
C VAL A 13 2.45 -7.36 -5.33
N GLY A 14 3.29 -6.33 -5.50
CA GLY A 14 2.89 -4.94 -5.34
C GLY A 14 1.77 -4.53 -6.29
N LEU A 15 1.83 -4.97 -7.56
CA LEU A 15 0.76 -4.71 -8.53
C LEU A 15 -0.57 -5.38 -8.13
N LEU A 16 -0.50 -6.59 -7.57
CA LEU A 16 -1.69 -7.29 -7.06
C LEU A 16 -2.34 -6.51 -5.90
N PHE A 17 -1.54 -5.93 -5.00
CA PHE A 17 -2.07 -5.06 -3.95
C PHE A 17 -2.73 -3.80 -4.52
N VAL A 18 -2.13 -3.16 -5.52
CA VAL A 18 -2.73 -1.98 -6.19
C VAL A 18 -4.09 -2.35 -6.79
N LEU A 19 -4.18 -3.46 -7.51
CA LEU A 19 -5.44 -3.94 -8.09
C LEU A 19 -6.48 -4.22 -7.00
N ALA A 20 -6.10 -4.87 -5.91
CA ALA A 20 -6.99 -5.14 -4.79
C ALA A 20 -7.49 -3.84 -4.12
N VAL A 21 -6.62 -2.84 -3.94
CA VAL A 21 -7.00 -1.51 -3.42
C VAL A 21 -8.04 -0.86 -4.34
N VAL A 22 -7.79 -0.87 -5.65
CA VAL A 22 -8.74 -0.32 -6.63
C VAL A 22 -10.10 -1.02 -6.55
N VAL A 23 -10.12 -2.35 -6.43
CA VAL A 23 -11.36 -3.12 -6.26
C VAL A 23 -12.09 -2.73 -4.99
N VAL A 24 -11.40 -2.58 -3.85
CA VAL A 24 -12.01 -2.17 -2.59
C VAL A 24 -12.62 -0.76 -2.69
N PHE A 25 -11.93 0.16 -3.38
CA PHE A 25 -12.47 1.50 -3.66
C PHE A 25 -13.72 1.48 -4.52
N ILE A 26 -13.71 0.71 -5.63
CA ILE A 26 -14.88 0.58 -6.51
C ILE A 26 -16.07 -0.01 -5.73
N GLN A 27 -15.84 -1.05 -4.92
CA GLN A 27 -16.87 -1.66 -4.09
C GLN A 27 -17.45 -0.67 -3.08
N PHE A 28 -16.60 0.13 -2.43
CA PHE A 28 -17.05 1.15 -1.48
C PHE A 28 -17.88 2.23 -2.16
N ILE A 29 -17.40 2.76 -3.29
CA ILE A 29 -18.12 3.78 -4.07
C ILE A 29 -19.47 3.23 -4.55
N SER A 30 -19.49 2.03 -5.13
CA SER A 30 -20.71 1.37 -5.58
C SER A 30 -21.69 1.18 -4.43
N ALA A 31 -21.22 0.70 -3.27
CA ALA A 31 -22.06 0.49 -2.11
C ALA A 31 -22.58 1.81 -1.50
N ALA A 32 -21.77 2.87 -1.53
CA ALA A 32 -22.16 4.20 -1.08
C ALA A 32 -23.24 4.82 -1.97
N PHE A 33 -23.25 4.52 -3.28
CA PHE A 33 -24.30 4.95 -4.20
C PHE A 33 -25.60 4.14 -4.10
N THR A 34 -25.53 2.89 -3.64
CA THR A 34 -26.69 1.99 -3.54
C THR A 34 -27.25 1.87 -2.12
N ALA A 35 -26.57 2.41 -1.11
CA ALA A 35 -27.05 2.36 0.27
C ALA A 35 -28.24 3.30 0.43
N ASP A 36 -29.38 2.76 0.86
CA ASP A 36 -30.52 3.57 1.28
C ASP A 36 -30.15 4.44 2.49
N ASP A 37 -30.74 5.63 2.56
CA ASP A 37 -30.50 6.67 3.58
C ASP A 37 -30.82 6.25 5.03
N GLU A 38 -31.20 4.99 5.27
CA GLU A 38 -31.23 4.41 6.60
C GLU A 38 -29.80 4.32 7.14
N VAL A 39 -29.39 5.41 7.80
CA VAL A 39 -28.18 5.77 8.57
C VAL A 39 -27.25 4.63 9.03
N ILE A 40 -27.78 3.43 9.27
CA ILE A 40 -27.05 2.23 9.65
C ILE A 40 -26.18 1.69 8.48
N GLY A 41 -26.67 1.73 7.25
CA GLY A 41 -25.92 1.25 6.07
C GLY A 41 -24.67 2.08 5.82
N TYR A 42 -24.83 3.40 5.67
CA TYR A 42 -23.73 4.32 5.41
C TYR A 42 -22.75 4.42 6.58
N GLY A 43 -23.25 4.38 7.82
CA GLY A 43 -22.44 4.38 9.04
C GLY A 43 -21.50 3.18 9.16
N MET A 44 -21.88 2.01 8.64
CA MET A 44 -21.04 0.81 8.62
C MET A 44 -20.14 0.68 7.39
N LEU A 45 -20.45 1.36 6.28
CA LEU A 45 -19.65 1.28 5.05
C LEU A 45 -18.21 1.76 5.28
N LEU A 46 -18.03 2.86 6.02
CA LEU A 46 -16.69 3.41 6.27
C LEU A 46 -15.84 2.46 7.14
N PRO A 47 -16.30 1.93 8.28
CA PRO A 47 -15.60 0.89 9.02
C PRO A 47 -15.24 -0.35 8.17
N ILE A 48 -16.19 -0.87 7.38
CA ILE A 48 -15.95 -2.05 6.51
C ILE A 48 -14.89 -1.73 5.45
N PHE A 49 -14.93 -0.54 4.87
CA PHE A 49 -13.94 -0.06 3.93
C PHE A 49 -12.54 0.01 4.58
N MET A 50 -12.43 0.59 5.78
CA MET A 50 -11.17 0.67 6.51
C MET A 50 -10.59 -0.70 6.83
N VAL A 51 -11.43 -1.65 7.28
CA VAL A 51 -11.00 -3.03 7.59
C VAL A 51 -10.48 -3.75 6.34
N LYS A 52 -11.09 -3.51 5.17
CA LYS A 52 -10.63 -4.09 3.90
C LYS A 52 -9.37 -3.40 3.35
N LEU A 53 -9.31 -2.08 3.43
CA LEU A 53 -8.25 -1.28 2.81
C LEU A 53 -6.94 -1.34 3.61
N THR A 54 -7.02 -1.28 4.94
CA THR A 54 -5.83 -1.25 5.82
C THR A 54 -4.84 -2.39 5.58
N PRO A 55 -5.24 -3.69 5.60
CA PRO A 55 -4.30 -4.79 5.38
C PRO A 55 -3.69 -4.77 3.97
N LEU A 56 -4.41 -4.27 2.96
CA LEU A 56 -3.87 -4.13 1.60
C LEU A 56 -2.80 -3.06 1.53
N LEU A 57 -3.02 -1.91 2.16
CA LEU A 57 -2.03 -0.84 2.23
C LEU A 57 -0.80 -1.27 3.03
N VAL A 58 -1.00 -1.95 4.17
CA VAL A 58 0.11 -2.49 4.97
C VAL A 58 0.92 -3.51 4.16
N GLY A 59 0.25 -4.44 3.49
CA GLY A 59 0.90 -5.43 2.62
C GLY A 59 1.70 -4.78 1.50
N PHE A 60 1.12 -3.77 0.84
CA PHE A 60 1.82 -3.00 -0.18
C PHE A 60 3.04 -2.26 0.37
N GLY A 61 2.91 -1.61 1.53
CA GLY A 61 4.00 -0.91 2.21
C GLY A 61 5.16 -1.85 2.58
N ILE A 62 4.87 -3.06 3.04
CA ILE A 62 5.89 -4.09 3.31
C ILE A 62 6.63 -4.47 2.03
N THR A 63 5.90 -4.73 0.94
CA THR A 63 6.53 -5.09 -0.35
C THR A 63 7.40 -3.96 -0.91
N ALA A 64 6.93 -2.72 -0.84
CA ALA A 64 7.69 -1.54 -1.26
C ALA A 64 8.94 -1.33 -0.40
N SER A 65 8.83 -1.51 0.91
CA SER A 65 9.95 -1.39 1.86
C SER A 65 11.02 -2.45 1.61
N LEU A 66 10.62 -3.72 1.45
CA LEU A 66 11.55 -4.82 1.14
C LEU A 66 12.25 -4.61 -0.20
N THR A 67 11.51 -4.18 -1.23
CA THR A 67 12.06 -3.87 -2.56
C THR A 67 13.09 -2.74 -2.45
N THR A 68 12.76 -1.68 -1.70
CA THR A 68 13.67 -0.55 -1.42
C THR A 68 14.96 -0.98 -0.72
N LEU A 69 14.85 -1.85 0.29
CA LEU A 69 16.02 -2.36 1.02
C LEU A 69 16.92 -3.20 0.10
N VAL A 70 16.35 -4.10 -0.69
CA VAL A 70 17.12 -4.92 -1.64
C VAL A 70 17.84 -4.04 -2.67
N ILE A 71 17.14 -3.05 -3.22
CA ILE A 71 17.68 -2.03 -4.15
C ILE A 71 18.86 -1.28 -3.50
N PHE A 72 18.69 -0.80 -2.27
CA PHE A 72 19.72 -0.09 -1.52
C PHE A 72 20.96 -0.95 -1.29
N PHE A 73 20.80 -2.20 -0.87
CA PHE A 73 21.91 -3.13 -0.64
C PHE A 73 22.62 -3.54 -1.94
N GLN A 74 21.88 -3.73 -3.05
CA GLN A 74 22.47 -4.00 -4.35
C GLN A 74 23.41 -2.86 -4.78
N ARG A 75 22.96 -1.60 -4.64
CA ARG A 75 23.77 -0.43 -5.01
C ARG A 75 24.99 -0.27 -4.10
N ARG A 76 24.85 -0.46 -2.78
CA ARG A 76 25.97 -0.40 -1.84
C ARG A 76 27.05 -1.44 -2.15
N LYS A 77 26.66 -2.61 -2.66
CA LYS A 77 27.57 -3.71 -3.03
C LYS A 77 28.09 -3.65 -4.47
N LYS A 78 27.78 -2.59 -5.24
CA LYS A 78 28.09 -2.47 -6.68
C LYS A 78 27.69 -3.72 -7.50
N GLN A 79 26.62 -4.39 -7.09
CA GLN A 79 26.15 -5.56 -7.82
C GLN A 79 25.49 -5.14 -9.13
N PRO A 80 25.55 -5.96 -10.19
CA PRO A 80 24.79 -5.70 -11.41
C PRO A 80 23.31 -5.56 -11.03
N THR A 81 22.73 -4.41 -11.36
CA THR A 81 21.33 -4.09 -11.10
C THR A 81 20.45 -4.60 -12.23
N PHE A 82 19.21 -4.97 -11.91
CA PHE A 82 18.22 -5.40 -12.90
C PHE A 82 17.72 -4.25 -13.81
N VAL A 83 18.08 -2.99 -13.49
CA VAL A 83 17.70 -1.78 -14.25
C VAL A 83 18.89 -0.83 -14.31
N SER A 84 18.94 -0.03 -15.38
CA SER A 84 19.90 1.07 -15.53
C SER A 84 19.74 2.12 -14.42
N GLU A 85 20.77 2.94 -14.19
CA GLU A 85 20.83 3.84 -13.03
C GLU A 85 19.64 4.81 -12.91
N GLY A 86 19.10 5.29 -14.03
CA GLY A 86 17.94 6.21 -14.06
C GLY A 86 16.64 5.56 -13.56
N PRO A 87 16.16 4.49 -14.20
CA PRO A 87 15.00 3.72 -13.74
C PRO A 87 15.15 3.16 -12.31
N TRP A 88 16.37 2.77 -11.91
CA TRP A 88 16.67 2.33 -10.54
C TRP A 88 16.35 3.44 -9.52
N TYR A 89 16.79 4.67 -9.81
CA TYR A 89 16.58 5.80 -8.90
C TYR A 89 15.10 6.18 -8.81
N MET A 90 14.38 6.13 -9.94
CA MET A 90 12.93 6.33 -9.95
C MET A 90 12.20 5.30 -9.09
N ILE A 91 12.52 4.00 -9.21
CA ILE A 91 11.88 2.95 -8.41
C ILE A 91 12.16 3.15 -6.92
N TYR A 92 13.41 3.50 -6.56
CA TYR A 92 13.78 3.80 -5.18
C TYR A 92 12.95 4.97 -4.60
N VAL A 93 12.89 6.09 -5.32
CA VAL A 93 12.14 7.28 -4.90
C VAL A 93 10.64 6.99 -4.80
N MET A 94 10.05 6.31 -5.79
CA MET A 94 8.64 5.96 -5.78
C MET A 94 8.28 5.05 -4.60
N ASN A 95 9.07 4.00 -4.35
CA ASN A 95 8.81 3.10 -3.24
C ASN A 95 8.95 3.81 -1.88
N ALA A 96 9.91 4.73 -1.74
CA ALA A 96 10.05 5.53 -0.53
C ALA A 96 8.82 6.41 -0.30
N ILE A 97 8.37 7.15 -1.33
CA ILE A 97 7.16 7.99 -1.27
C ILE A 97 5.94 7.15 -0.89
N ILE A 98 5.71 6.03 -1.57
CA ILE A 98 4.60 5.11 -1.29
C ILE A 98 4.64 4.63 0.16
N THR A 99 5.82 4.27 0.66
CA THR A 99 5.99 3.82 2.05
C THR A 99 5.62 4.94 3.03
N PHE A 100 6.07 6.17 2.81
CA PHE A 100 5.72 7.31 3.66
C PHE A 100 4.22 7.63 3.62
N VAL A 101 3.59 7.60 2.44
CA VAL A 101 2.15 7.82 2.29
C VAL A 101 1.35 6.76 3.04
N ILE A 102 1.71 5.49 2.90
CA ILE A 102 1.04 4.38 3.59
C ILE A 102 1.19 4.50 5.11
N VAL A 103 2.41 4.76 5.61
CA VAL A 103 2.66 4.95 7.04
C VAL A 103 1.85 6.13 7.59
N GLY A 104 1.83 7.26 6.87
CA GLY A 104 1.04 8.42 7.24
C GLY A 104 -0.46 8.13 7.28
N TYR A 105 -0.98 7.44 6.25
CA TYR A 105 -2.39 7.05 6.17
C TYR A 105 -2.78 6.09 7.29
N VAL A 106 -2.04 5.00 7.48
CA VAL A 106 -2.31 4.01 8.55
C VAL A 106 -2.18 4.65 9.94
N GLY A 107 -1.19 5.53 10.14
CA GLY A 107 -1.04 6.31 11.36
C GLY A 107 -2.25 7.21 11.64
N LEU A 108 -2.75 7.91 10.62
CA LEU A 108 -3.97 8.72 10.72
C LEU A 108 -5.19 7.86 11.06
N LEU A 109 -5.35 6.70 10.42
CA LEU A 109 -6.44 5.78 10.71
C LEU A 109 -6.41 5.29 12.17
N LEU A 110 -5.22 4.96 12.67
CA LEU A 110 -5.04 4.55 14.05
C LEU A 110 -5.42 5.68 15.01
N LEU A 111 -5.01 6.93 14.74
CA LEU A 111 -5.38 8.09 15.55
C LEU A 111 -6.89 8.32 15.56
N LEU A 112 -7.55 8.21 14.40
CA LEU A 112 -9.01 8.31 14.31
C LEU A 112 -9.72 7.20 15.10
N ALA A 113 -9.26 5.95 14.97
CA ALA A 113 -9.80 4.84 15.74
C ALA A 113 -9.60 5.03 17.26
N LEU A 114 -8.43 5.50 17.69
CA LEU A 114 -8.18 5.80 19.10
C LEU A 114 -9.07 6.94 19.61
N SER A 115 -9.33 7.96 18.78
CA SER A 115 -10.22 9.07 19.16
C SER A 115 -11.64 8.60 19.45
N THR A 116 -12.14 7.56 18.76
CA THR A 116 -13.47 6.99 19.03
C THR A 116 -13.59 6.23 20.35
N PHE A 117 -12.48 5.91 21.03
CA PHE A 117 -12.50 5.28 22.37
C PHE A 117 -12.26 6.27 23.53
N ILE A 118 -11.93 7.53 23.21
CA ILE A 118 -11.65 8.58 24.20
C ILE A 118 -12.90 9.44 24.49
N PHE A 119 -13.97 9.29 23.69
CA PHE A 119 -15.27 9.94 23.86
C PHE A 119 -16.37 8.95 24.24
#